data_AF-A0A1V5GT70-F1
#
_entry.id   AF-A0A1V5GT70-F1
#
_cell.length_a   1.000
_cell.length_b   1.000
_cell.length_c   1.000
_cell.angle_alpha   90.00
_cell.angle_beta   90.00
_cell.angle_gamma   90.00
#
_symmetry.space_group_name_H-M   'P 1'
#
loop_
_entity.id
_entity.type
_entity.pdbx_description
1 polymer ?
#
loop_
_entity_poly.entity_id
_entity_poly.type
_entity_poly.pdbx_seq_one_letter_code
_entity_poly.pdbx_strand_id
1 'polypeptide(L)'
;MIRVKATSRFEERGLRRRAAEGSIRSLEHAGAALRLTARRSIRRSRKASAPGQPPHARRGQLKRAVRYVVEKERERVLIGPAYTVVGRSAAAHEFGGRYKRQVYPKRPLMGPALLKIRSRLPRMWADSIKA
;
A
#
# COMPACT_ATOMS: atom_id res chain seq x y z
N MET A 1 2.72 -56.66 7.04
CA MET A 1 2.72 -55.28 7.56
C MET A 1 3.86 -54.53 6.89
N ILE A 2 3.60 -53.63 5.93
CA ILE A 2 4.66 -52.97 5.14
C ILE A 2 5.17 -51.75 5.91
N ARG A 3 6.46 -51.74 6.23
CA ARG A 3 7.14 -50.62 6.92
C ARG A 3 7.83 -49.75 5.87
N VAL A 4 7.23 -48.63 5.51
CA VAL A 4 7.82 -47.66 4.58
C VAL A 4 8.76 -46.74 5.36
N LYS A 5 10.02 -46.65 4.92
CA LYS A 5 10.98 -45.62 5.37
C LYS A 5 11.12 -44.59 4.25
N ALA A 6 10.91 -43.32 4.58
CA ALA A 6 11.17 -42.19 3.70
C ALA A 6 12.30 -41.34 4.29
N THR A 7 13.20 -40.85 3.43
CA THR A 7 14.23 -39.88 3.78
C THR A 7 13.96 -38.59 3.03
N SER A 8 13.89 -37.47 3.75
CA SER A 8 13.71 -36.14 3.16
C SER A 8 15.01 -35.34 3.25
N ARG A 9 15.34 -34.60 2.19
CA ARG A 9 16.39 -33.57 2.22
C ARG A 9 15.74 -32.19 2.31
N PHE A 10 16.19 -31.37 3.25
CA PHE A 10 15.70 -30.00 3.44
C PHE A 10 16.65 -29.01 2.75
N GLU A 11 16.19 -28.38 1.67
CA GLU A 11 16.97 -27.38 0.94
C GLU A 11 16.66 -25.96 1.48
N GLU A 12 17.30 -25.61 2.60
CA GLU A 12 17.01 -24.39 3.32
C GLU A 12 17.20 -23.11 2.47
N ARG A 13 18.29 -23.04 1.69
CA ARG A 13 18.65 -21.87 0.89
C ARG A 13 17.60 -21.61 -0.20
N GLY A 14 17.23 -22.63 -0.96
CA GLY A 14 16.18 -22.55 -1.97
C GLY A 14 14.83 -22.19 -1.39
N LEU A 15 14.46 -22.75 -0.24
CA LEU A 15 13.21 -22.40 0.44
C LEU A 15 13.17 -20.92 0.85
N ARG A 16 14.23 -20.41 1.49
CA ARG A 16 14.32 -18.99 1.87
C ARG A 16 14.24 -18.07 0.65
N ARG A 17 14.91 -18.42 -0.45
CA ARG A 17 14.84 -17.66 -1.70
C ARG A 17 13.42 -17.61 -2.26
N ARG A 18 12.75 -18.76 -2.36
CA ARG A 18 11.36 -18.85 -2.85
C ARG A 18 10.38 -18.10 -1.94
N ALA A 19 10.60 -18.14 -0.62
CA ALA A 19 9.82 -17.37 0.32
C ALA A 19 9.97 -15.85 0.10
N ALA A 20 11.21 -15.37 -0.09
CA ALA A 20 11.48 -13.96 -0.38
C ALA A 20 10.86 -13.53 -1.74
N GLU A 21 11.01 -14.33 -2.80
CA GLU A 21 10.40 -14.07 -4.10
C GLU A 21 8.87 -14.01 -4.02
N GLY A 22 8.26 -14.95 -3.29
CA GLY A 22 6.83 -14.97 -3.01
C GLY A 22 6.36 -13.75 -2.20
N SER A 23 7.14 -13.36 -1.19
CA SER A 23 6.89 -12.17 -0.38
C SER A 23 6.91 -10.90 -1.24
N ILE A 24 7.92 -10.73 -2.10
CA ILE A 24 8.05 -9.57 -3.01
C ILE A 24 6.84 -9.48 -3.96
N ARG A 25 6.43 -10.59 -4.57
CA ARG A 25 5.25 -10.61 -5.45
C ARG A 25 3.97 -10.25 -4.69
N SER A 26 3.83 -10.73 -3.46
CA SER A 26 2.70 -10.42 -2.59
C SER A 26 2.67 -8.92 -2.22
N LEU A 27 3.83 -8.33 -1.94
CA LEU A 27 4.03 -6.90 -1.69
C LEU A 27 3.65 -6.05 -2.92
N GLU A 28 4.00 -6.48 -4.14
CA GLU A 28 3.60 -5.79 -5.37
C GLU A 28 2.08 -5.71 -5.51
N HIS A 29 1.38 -6.83 -5.26
CA HIS A 29 -0.08 -6.89 -5.28
C HIS A 29 -0.70 -6.06 -4.14
N ALA A 30 -0.14 -6.11 -2.93
CA ALA A 30 -0.58 -5.33 -1.78
C ALA A 30 -0.46 -3.82 -2.04
N GLY A 31 0.69 -3.37 -2.53
CA GLY A 31 0.94 -1.99 -2.92
C GLY A 31 -0.02 -1.51 -4.01
N ALA A 32 -0.24 -2.33 -5.04
CA ALA A 32 -1.18 -2.03 -6.11
C ALA A 32 -2.63 -1.89 -5.59
N ALA A 33 -3.08 -2.82 -4.74
CA ALA A 33 -4.41 -2.80 -4.15
C ALA A 33 -4.63 -1.59 -3.23
N LEU A 34 -3.63 -1.25 -2.41
CA LEU A 34 -3.66 -0.09 -1.54
C LEU A 34 -3.70 1.21 -2.34
N ARG A 35 -2.85 1.33 -3.36
CA ARG A 35 -2.84 2.48 -4.28
C ARG A 35 -4.19 2.64 -4.97
N LEU A 36 -4.77 1.56 -5.47
CA LEU A 36 -6.06 1.60 -6.13
C LEU A 36 -7.17 2.04 -5.17
N THR A 37 -7.16 1.53 -3.92
CA THR A 37 -8.13 1.88 -2.88
C THR A 37 -8.05 3.36 -2.52
N ALA A 38 -6.86 3.90 -2.29
CA ALA A 38 -6.64 5.33 -2.06
C ALA A 38 -7.06 6.18 -3.27
N ARG A 39 -6.71 5.77 -4.50
CA ARG A 39 -7.11 6.51 -5.71
C ARG A 39 -8.63 6.53 -5.94
N ARG A 40 -9.35 5.49 -5.49
CA ARG A 40 -10.81 5.40 -5.60
C ARG A 40 -11.52 6.30 -4.58
N SER A 41 -10.92 6.54 -3.42
CA SER A 41 -11.49 7.43 -2.41
C SER A 41 -11.37 8.91 -2.78
N ILE A 42 -10.37 9.28 -3.59
CA ILE A 42 -10.20 10.65 -4.11
C ILE A 42 -11.20 10.94 -5.23
N ARG A 43 -12.14 11.85 -4.95
CA ARG A 43 -13.12 12.37 -5.93
C ARG A 43 -12.67 13.69 -6.55
N ARG A 44 -13.12 13.95 -7.78
CA ARG A 44 -12.92 15.25 -8.43
C ARG A 44 -14.04 16.20 -8.00
N SER A 45 -13.69 17.38 -7.50
CA SER A 45 -14.66 18.41 -7.13
C SER A 45 -13.97 19.78 -7.00
N ARG A 46 -14.73 20.85 -7.19
CA ARG A 46 -14.29 22.22 -6.88
C ARG A 46 -14.44 22.56 -5.40
N LYS A 47 -15.29 21.83 -4.66
CA LYS A 47 -15.49 22.01 -3.22
C LYS A 47 -14.49 21.15 -2.44
N ALA A 48 -14.02 21.67 -1.31
CA ALA A 48 -13.21 20.87 -0.38
C ALA A 48 -14.06 19.73 0.22
N SER A 49 -13.42 18.61 0.58
CA SER A 49 -14.12 17.54 1.31
C SER A 49 -14.32 17.93 2.78
N ALA A 50 -15.29 17.30 3.44
CA ALA A 50 -15.46 17.44 4.88
C ALA A 50 -14.22 16.93 5.65
N PRO A 51 -13.93 17.45 6.86
CA PRO A 51 -12.95 16.83 7.75
C PRO A 51 -13.25 15.34 7.97
N GLY A 52 -12.20 14.53 8.14
CA GLY A 52 -12.30 13.07 8.26
C GLY A 52 -12.55 12.32 6.94
N GLN A 53 -13.03 13.00 5.91
CA GLN A 53 -13.24 12.41 4.58
C GLN A 53 -12.01 12.60 3.70
N PRO A 54 -11.72 11.65 2.78
CA PRO A 54 -10.63 11.76 1.83
C PRO A 54 -10.67 13.08 1.05
N PRO A 55 -9.52 13.70 0.76
CA PRO A 55 -9.44 14.97 0.07
C PRO A 55 -10.00 14.88 -1.36
N HIS A 56 -10.78 15.87 -1.75
CA HIS A 56 -11.12 16.07 -3.16
C HIS A 56 -9.92 16.61 -3.95
N ALA A 57 -9.87 16.29 -5.24
CA ALA A 57 -8.84 16.78 -6.15
C ALA A 57 -9.49 17.61 -7.28
N ARG A 58 -9.17 18.92 -7.36
CA ARG A 58 -9.73 19.82 -8.38
C ARG A 58 -9.50 19.33 -9.81
N ARG A 59 -8.24 19.04 -10.16
CA ARG A 59 -7.82 18.56 -11.50
C ARG A 59 -7.37 17.10 -11.51
N GLY A 60 -7.51 16.39 -10.39
CA GLY A 60 -7.04 15.01 -10.25
C GLY A 60 -5.54 14.83 -10.00
N GLN A 61 -4.78 15.89 -9.74
CA GLN A 61 -3.34 15.84 -9.43
C GLN A 61 -3.05 14.89 -8.26
N LEU A 62 -3.77 15.01 -7.13
CA LEU A 62 -3.60 14.13 -5.98
C LEU A 62 -3.85 12.65 -6.32
N LYS A 63 -4.87 12.36 -7.15
CA LYS A 63 -5.16 11.00 -7.61
C LYS A 63 -4.05 10.41 -8.51
N ARG A 64 -3.31 11.27 -9.24
CA ARG A 64 -2.14 10.88 -10.05
C ARG A 64 -0.87 10.79 -9.19
N ALA A 65 -0.82 11.51 -8.08
CA ALA A 65 0.31 11.53 -7.17
C ALA A 65 0.45 10.24 -6.36
N VAL A 66 -0.63 9.50 -6.07
CA VAL A 66 -0.54 8.24 -5.32
C VAL A 66 0.25 7.19 -6.11
N ARG A 67 1.46 6.90 -5.63
CA ARG A 67 2.43 5.95 -6.18
C ARG A 67 2.87 4.97 -5.09
N TYR A 68 3.42 3.84 -5.49
CA TYR A 68 4.07 2.89 -4.59
C TYR A 68 5.38 2.38 -5.20
N VAL A 69 6.27 1.90 -4.34
CA VAL A 69 7.49 1.18 -4.71
C VAL A 69 7.68 0.02 -3.73
N VAL A 70 8.13 -1.12 -4.26
CA VAL A 70 8.54 -2.27 -3.44
C VAL A 70 10.04 -2.21 -3.25
N GLU A 71 10.48 -2.09 -2.00
CA GLU A 71 11.89 -2.18 -1.64
C GLU A 71 12.21 -3.66 -1.37
N LYS A 72 12.68 -4.35 -2.42
CA LYS A 72 12.91 -5.80 -2.42
C LYS A 72 13.88 -6.23 -1.30
N GLU A 73 14.95 -5.47 -1.10
CA GLU A 73 15.97 -5.75 -0.06
C GLU A 73 15.42 -5.68 1.37
N ARG A 74 14.37 -4.88 1.58
CA ARG A 74 13.77 -4.64 2.91
C ARG A 74 12.41 -5.31 3.07
N GLU A 75 11.97 -6.05 2.06
CA GLU A 75 10.65 -6.68 1.98
C GLU A 75 9.51 -5.77 2.45
N ARG A 76 9.49 -4.53 1.96
CA ARG A 76 8.46 -3.55 2.33
C ARG A 76 7.95 -2.77 1.13
N VAL A 77 6.75 -2.21 1.28
CA VAL A 77 6.13 -1.32 0.29
C VAL A 77 6.06 0.08 0.86
N LEU A 78 6.66 1.03 0.16
CA LEU A 78 6.43 2.45 0.40
C LEU A 78 5.31 2.93 -0.51
N ILE A 79 4.34 3.62 0.05
CA ILE A 79 3.17 4.09 -0.69
C ILE A 79 2.70 5.45 -0.18
N GLY A 80 2.39 6.32 -1.13
CA GLY A 80 1.82 7.62 -0.79
C GLY A 80 1.80 8.59 -1.97
N PRO A 81 1.32 9.81 -1.73
CA PRO A 81 1.33 10.89 -2.71
C PRO A 81 2.76 11.37 -2.99
N ALA A 82 3.15 11.39 -4.26
CA ALA A 82 4.45 11.85 -4.70
C ALA A 82 4.63 13.36 -4.46
N TYR A 83 5.69 13.70 -3.73
CA TYR A 83 6.06 15.09 -3.43
C TYR A 83 6.20 15.93 -4.70
N THR A 84 6.78 15.38 -5.76
CA THR A 84 6.96 16.08 -7.05
C THR A 84 5.66 16.49 -7.73
N VAL A 85 4.52 15.91 -7.36
CA VAL A 85 3.21 16.20 -7.97
C VAL A 85 2.36 17.14 -7.11
N VAL A 86 2.40 16.99 -5.79
CA VAL A 86 1.51 17.71 -4.86
C VAL A 86 2.22 18.40 -3.69
N GLY A 87 3.55 18.35 -3.65
CA GLY A 87 4.37 18.87 -2.55
C GLY A 87 3.94 18.29 -1.21
N ARG A 88 3.98 19.13 -0.16
CA ARG A 88 3.54 18.76 1.20
C ARG A 88 2.01 18.85 1.41
N SER A 89 1.24 19.29 0.42
CA SER A 89 -0.21 19.47 0.59
C SER A 89 -0.94 18.18 0.97
N ALA A 90 -0.48 17.04 0.43
CA ALA A 90 -1.08 15.75 0.74
C ALA A 90 -0.80 15.29 2.18
N ALA A 91 0.40 15.58 2.72
CA ALA A 91 0.71 15.32 4.12
C ALA A 91 -0.14 16.21 5.05
N ALA A 92 -0.30 17.49 4.69
CA ALA A 92 -1.19 18.40 5.41
C ALA A 92 -2.65 17.93 5.40
N HIS A 93 -3.11 17.28 4.33
CA HIS A 93 -4.42 16.62 4.33
C HIS A 93 -4.43 15.34 5.18
N GLU A 94 -3.44 14.45 5.05
CA GLU A 94 -3.42 13.16 5.77
C GLU A 94 -3.45 13.35 7.30
N PHE A 95 -2.63 14.28 7.80
CA PHE A 95 -2.40 14.45 9.24
C PHE A 95 -3.06 15.72 9.80
N GLY A 96 -3.48 16.65 8.95
CA GLY A 96 -3.86 18.01 9.36
C GLY A 96 -2.64 18.92 9.54
N GLY A 97 -2.86 20.12 10.08
CA GLY A 97 -1.79 21.05 10.46
C GLY A 97 -1.73 22.29 9.57
N ARG A 98 -0.58 22.99 9.58
CA ARG A 98 -0.39 24.24 8.81
C ARG A 98 0.40 23.99 7.53
N TYR A 99 -0.10 24.50 6.41
CA TYR A 99 0.61 24.51 5.12
C TYR A 99 0.27 25.77 4.33
N LYS A 100 1.29 26.44 3.77
CA LYS A 100 1.15 27.70 3.01
C LYS A 100 0.20 28.71 3.68
N ARG A 101 0.46 29.03 4.95
CA ARG A 101 -0.32 29.97 5.79
C ARG A 101 -1.80 29.59 6.00
N GLN A 102 -2.21 28.38 5.63
CA GLN A 102 -3.56 27.86 5.86
C GLN A 102 -3.53 26.71 6.87
N VAL A 103 -4.61 26.57 7.64
CA VAL A 103 -4.84 25.42 8.52
C VAL A 103 -5.65 24.38 7.77
N TYR A 104 -5.13 23.17 7.70
CA TYR A 104 -5.74 22.03 7.05
C TYR A 104 -6.40 21.14 8.11
N PRO A 105 -7.72 20.90 8.03
CA PRO A 105 -8.34 19.86 8.83
C PRO A 105 -7.85 18.48 8.35
N LYS A 106 -7.77 17.52 9.27
CA LYS A 106 -7.39 16.15 8.97
C LYS A 106 -8.39 15.51 8.01
N ARG A 107 -7.91 15.06 6.87
CA ARG A 107 -8.63 14.42 5.76
C ARG A 107 -7.81 13.19 5.34
N PRO A 108 -7.85 12.13 6.17
CA PRO A 108 -6.97 10.98 5.99
C PRO A 108 -7.32 10.23 4.69
N LEU A 109 -6.29 9.82 3.97
CA LEU A 109 -6.36 9.18 2.66
C LEU A 109 -5.74 7.77 2.73
N MET A 110 -4.50 7.68 3.22
CA MET A 110 -3.71 6.45 3.17
C MET A 110 -4.07 5.49 4.30
N GLY A 111 -4.19 5.99 5.55
CA GLY A 111 -4.57 5.17 6.70
C GLY A 111 -5.91 4.43 6.50
N PRO A 112 -7.00 5.13 6.16
CA PRO A 112 -8.29 4.51 5.89
C PRO A 112 -8.25 3.51 4.72
N ALA A 113 -7.43 3.78 3.69
CA ALA A 113 -7.26 2.85 2.59
C ALA A 113 -6.61 1.53 3.04
N LEU A 114 -5.63 1.59 3.95
CA LEU A 114 -5.00 0.41 4.54
C LEU A 114 -6.00 -0.39 5.37
N LEU A 115 -6.76 0.28 6.25
CA LEU A 115 -7.78 -0.38 7.06
C LEU A 115 -8.81 -1.11 6.20
N LYS A 116 -9.21 -0.52 5.07
CA LYS A 116 -10.18 -1.13 4.14
C LYS A 116 -9.67 -2.39 3.46
N ILE A 117 -8.35 -2.51 3.22
CA ILE A 117 -7.78 -3.70 2.57
C ILE A 117 -7.19 -4.71 3.55
N ARG A 118 -7.11 -4.38 4.85
CA ARG A 118 -6.43 -5.17 5.89
C ARG A 118 -6.79 -6.67 5.83
N SER A 119 -8.07 -7.00 5.70
CA SER A 119 -8.54 -8.39 5.65
C SER A 119 -8.15 -9.15 4.38
N ARG A 120 -7.83 -8.44 3.29
CA ARG A 120 -7.41 -9.03 2.02
C ARG A 120 -5.91 -9.27 1.93
N LEU A 121 -5.11 -8.61 2.78
CA LEU A 121 -3.66 -8.72 2.76
C LEU A 121 -3.19 -10.17 2.97
N PRO A 122 -3.65 -10.93 3.99
CA PRO A 122 -3.16 -12.30 4.19
C PRO A 122 -3.37 -13.21 2.97
N ARG A 123 -4.47 -13.02 2.24
CA ARG A 123 -4.77 -13.79 1.03
C ARG A 123 -3.74 -13.55 -0.09
N MET A 124 -3.03 -12.44 -0.09
CA MET A 124 -1.98 -12.18 -1.09
C MET A 124 -0.72 -13.00 -0.83
N TRP A 125 -0.47 -13.37 0.43
CA TRP A 125 0.63 -14.26 0.84
C TRP A 125 0.22 -15.73 0.93
N ALA A 126 -1.09 -16.03 0.85
CA ALA A 126 -1.56 -17.41 0.77
C ALA A 126 -0.93 -18.08 -0.46
N ASP A 127 -0.29 -19.23 -0.25
CA ASP A 127 0.38 -20.01 -1.28
C ASP A 127 1.49 -19.25 -2.04
N SER A 128 2.10 -18.25 -1.40
CA SER A 128 3.18 -17.46 -2.02
C SER A 128 4.46 -18.25 -2.22
N ILE A 129 4.66 -19.32 -1.43
CA ILE A 129 5.75 -20.27 -1.59
C ILE A 129 5.28 -21.36 -2.54
N LYS A 130 5.83 -21.39 -3.75
CA LYS A 130 5.55 -22.45 -4.71
C LYS A 130 6.59 -23.58 -4.60
N ALA A 131 6.10 -24.81 -4.73
CA ALA A 131 6.92 -26.03 -4.75
C ALA A 131 7.82 -26.09 -5.99
#